data_AF-A0A075H440-F1
#
_entry.id   AF-A0A075H440-F1
#
_cell.length_a   1.000
_cell.length_b   1.000
_cell.length_c   1.000
_cell.angle_alpha   90.00
_cell.angle_beta   90.00
_cell.angle_gamma   90.00
#
_symmetry.space_group_name_H-M   'P 1'
#
loop_
_entity.id
_entity.type
_entity.pdbx_description
1 polymer ?
#
loop_
_entity_poly.entity_id
_entity_poly.type
_entity_poly.pdbx_seq_one_letter_code
_entity_poly.pdbx_strand_id
1 'polypeptide(L)'
;MAISTIIVTLLSLVGVLFGLATRLDSVKPHFNSLGLSSVSEMPAGVRMLLGTLTSIAGGVLVSIWVWVIQRQTTVGVTDLCAPESGCAVALSDSAHNIIPFTNLGYGIFFILWFSIIGFLALSLYLDPKLSGGGRFLAIGRLMSLGGTVIAVVMLVSQLALIEGGPVICLLCLILVASNAITFALFHKMDEDWSSNSFES
;
A
#
# COMPACT_ATOMS: atom_id res chain seq x y z
N MET A 1 -8.20 4.52 -22.84
CA MET A 1 -8.09 4.82 -21.39
C MET A 1 -7.65 3.62 -20.54
N ALA A 2 -7.82 2.37 -20.98
CA ALA A 2 -7.23 1.16 -20.38
C ALA A 2 -5.68 1.21 -20.19
N ILE A 3 -4.98 2.00 -21.00
CA ILE A 3 -3.53 2.24 -20.87
C ILE A 3 -3.22 2.92 -19.52
N SER A 4 -4.10 3.79 -19.02
CA SER A 4 -3.86 4.51 -17.76
C SER A 4 -4.01 3.59 -16.54
N THR A 5 -5.00 2.69 -16.54
CA THR A 5 -5.17 1.66 -15.50
C THR A 5 -3.96 0.71 -15.46
N ILE A 6 -3.50 0.25 -16.61
CA ILE A 6 -2.36 -0.67 -16.73
C ILE A 6 -1.09 0.01 -16.18
N ILE A 7 -0.80 1.25 -16.60
CA ILE A 7 0.37 2.00 -16.13
C ILE A 7 0.33 2.18 -14.61
N VAL A 8 -0.80 2.62 -14.05
CA VAL A 8 -0.93 2.82 -12.59
C VAL A 8 -0.76 1.51 -11.84
N THR A 9 -1.33 0.41 -12.36
CA THR A 9 -1.20 -0.92 -11.77
C THR A 9 0.26 -1.38 -11.77
N LEU A 10 0.97 -1.22 -12.90
CA LEU A 10 2.38 -1.60 -13.01
C LEU A 10 3.27 -0.75 -12.10
N LEU A 11 3.11 0.57 -12.09
CA LEU A 11 3.87 1.46 -11.22
C LEU A 11 3.66 1.13 -9.74
N SER A 12 2.41 0.88 -9.35
CA SER A 12 2.07 0.56 -7.98
C SER A 12 2.61 -0.82 -7.57
N LEU A 13 2.51 -1.81 -8.48
CA LEU A 13 3.07 -3.13 -8.26
C LEU A 13 4.59 -3.08 -8.12
N VAL A 14 5.29 -2.31 -8.97
CA VAL A 14 6.74 -2.10 -8.87
C VAL A 14 7.10 -1.47 -7.52
N GLY A 15 6.38 -0.44 -7.08
CA GLY A 15 6.61 0.19 -5.77
C GLY A 15 6.45 -0.77 -4.59
N VAL A 16 5.41 -1.61 -4.64
CA VAL A 16 5.13 -2.62 -3.60
C VAL A 16 6.18 -3.74 -3.60
N LEU A 17 6.55 -4.24 -4.78
CA LEU A 17 7.61 -5.26 -4.94
C LEU A 17 8.98 -4.72 -4.51
N PHE A 18 9.28 -3.46 -4.81
CA PHE A 18 10.49 -2.81 -4.32
C PHE A 18 10.50 -2.75 -2.79
N GLY A 19 9.38 -2.36 -2.17
CA GLY A 19 9.20 -2.42 -0.72
C GLY A 19 9.49 -3.80 -0.13
N LEU A 20 8.97 -4.87 -0.74
CA LEU A 20 9.27 -6.24 -0.33
C LEU A 20 10.75 -6.60 -0.51
N ALA A 21 11.37 -6.19 -1.61
CA ALA A 21 12.77 -6.45 -1.92
C ALA A 21 13.72 -5.80 -0.92
N THR A 22 13.38 -4.62 -0.37
CA THR A 22 14.21 -3.95 0.65
C THR A 22 14.39 -4.75 1.95
N ARG A 23 13.49 -5.70 2.23
CA ARG A 23 13.56 -6.59 3.39
C ARG A 23 14.58 -7.73 3.20
N LEU A 24 14.82 -8.13 1.95
CA LEU A 24 15.57 -9.35 1.63
C LEU A 24 17.03 -9.01 1.37
N ASP A 25 17.92 -9.35 2.30
CA ASP A 25 19.37 -9.17 2.12
C ASP A 25 19.92 -9.93 0.92
N SER A 26 19.28 -11.02 0.52
CA SER A 26 19.59 -11.80 -0.68
C SER A 26 19.42 -11.01 -1.99
N VAL A 27 18.75 -9.85 -1.98
CA VAL A 27 18.48 -9.03 -3.17
C VAL A 27 19.52 -7.91 -3.34
N LYS A 28 20.40 -7.68 -2.34
CA LYS A 28 21.57 -6.77 -2.44
C LYS A 28 22.38 -6.93 -3.75
N PRO A 29 22.77 -8.14 -4.20
CA PRO A 29 23.52 -8.28 -5.45
C PRO A 29 22.71 -7.89 -6.69
N HIS A 30 21.39 -8.01 -6.67
CA HIS A 30 20.53 -7.60 -7.78
C HIS A 30 20.38 -6.07 -7.85
N PHE A 31 20.37 -5.36 -6.72
CA PHE A 31 20.40 -3.90 -6.70
C PHE A 31 21.68 -3.35 -7.34
N ASN A 32 22.82 -3.97 -7.08
CA ASN A 32 24.08 -3.60 -7.72
C ASN A 32 24.05 -3.84 -9.24
N SER A 33 23.45 -4.95 -9.68
CA SER A 33 23.26 -5.22 -11.11
C SER A 33 22.32 -4.24 -11.81
N LEU A 34 21.40 -3.61 -11.08
CA LEU A 34 20.45 -2.61 -11.58
C LEU A 34 20.99 -1.17 -11.49
N GLY A 35 22.24 -0.97 -11.04
CA GLY A 35 22.83 0.35 -10.86
C GLY A 35 22.33 1.11 -9.62
N LEU A 36 21.65 0.43 -8.69
CA LEU A 36 21.16 0.95 -7.42
C LEU A 36 22.15 0.68 -6.28
N SER A 37 23.45 0.84 -6.53
CA SER A 37 24.50 0.56 -5.54
C SER A 37 24.36 1.40 -4.27
N SER A 38 23.91 2.65 -4.42
CA SER A 38 23.62 3.55 -3.29
C SER A 38 22.59 2.98 -2.32
N VAL A 39 21.62 2.17 -2.78
CA VAL A 39 20.60 1.54 -1.94
C VAL A 39 21.15 0.31 -1.21
N SER A 40 22.14 -0.38 -1.81
CA SER A 40 22.80 -1.53 -1.19
C SER A 40 23.76 -1.13 -0.07
N GLU A 41 24.32 0.09 -0.14
CA GLU A 41 25.27 0.63 0.84
C GLU A 41 24.59 1.29 2.04
N MET A 42 23.25 1.49 2.00
CA MET A 42 22.50 2.09 3.11
C MET A 42 22.38 1.15 4.32
N PRO A 43 22.31 1.72 5.55
CA PRO A 43 21.95 0.97 6.75
C PRO A 43 20.60 0.26 6.57
N ALA A 44 20.45 -0.91 7.19
CA ALA A 44 19.27 -1.77 7.02
C ALA A 44 17.96 -1.03 7.36
N GLY A 45 17.93 -0.25 8.44
CA GLY A 45 16.78 0.55 8.85
C GLY A 45 16.37 1.62 7.83
N VAL A 46 17.34 2.34 7.25
CA VAL A 46 17.09 3.36 6.22
C VAL A 46 16.53 2.72 4.94
N ARG A 47 17.08 1.56 4.56
CA ARG A 47 16.61 0.82 3.38
C ARG A 47 15.18 0.30 3.58
N MET A 48 14.85 -0.20 4.76
CA MET A 48 13.48 -0.64 5.08
C MET A 48 12.50 0.54 5.13
N LEU A 49 12.90 1.71 5.64
CA LEU A 49 12.09 2.94 5.59
C LEU A 49 11.83 3.39 4.15
N LEU A 50 12.85 3.35 3.28
CA LEU A 50 12.69 3.65 1.86
C LEU A 50 11.74 2.65 1.16
N GLY A 51 11.86 1.36 1.50
CA GLY A 51 10.92 0.33 1.05
C GLY A 51 9.49 0.55 1.55
N THR A 52 9.35 1.04 2.77
CA THR A 52 8.05 1.38 3.37
C THR A 52 7.42 2.56 2.62
N LEU A 53 8.19 3.62 2.35
CA LEU A 53 7.73 4.79 1.61
C LEU A 53 7.31 4.46 0.18
N THR A 54 8.05 3.61 -0.51
CA THR A 54 7.72 3.16 -1.88
C THR A 54 6.48 2.28 -1.92
N SER A 55 6.31 1.38 -0.94
CA SER A 55 5.06 0.60 -0.77
C SER A 55 3.87 1.51 -0.50
N ILE A 56 4.02 2.51 0.38
CA ILE A 56 2.99 3.51 0.68
C ILE A 56 2.64 4.33 -0.56
N ALA A 57 3.63 4.79 -1.33
CA ALA A 57 3.40 5.53 -2.56
C ALA A 57 2.59 4.69 -3.58
N GLY A 58 2.90 3.40 -3.73
CA GLY A 58 2.11 2.47 -4.53
C GLY A 58 0.68 2.32 -4.02
N GLY A 59 0.51 2.19 -2.70
CA GLY A 59 -0.81 2.15 -2.05
C GLY A 59 -1.64 3.41 -2.27
N VAL A 60 -1.02 4.60 -2.18
CA VAL A 60 -1.67 5.89 -2.45
C VAL A 60 -2.11 5.97 -3.91
N LEU A 61 -1.23 5.63 -4.87
CA LEU A 61 -1.56 5.67 -6.30
C LEU A 61 -2.76 4.77 -6.62
N VAL A 62 -2.78 3.54 -6.10
CA VAL A 62 -3.94 2.65 -6.24
C VAL A 62 -5.18 3.24 -5.60
N SER A 63 -5.07 3.81 -4.40
CA SER A 63 -6.22 4.38 -3.67
C SER A 63 -6.83 5.58 -4.40
N ILE A 64 -5.99 6.47 -4.94
CA ILE A 64 -6.42 7.57 -5.82
C ILE A 64 -7.14 7.01 -7.03
N TRP A 65 -6.59 5.97 -7.65
CA TRP A 65 -7.17 5.38 -8.84
C TRP A 65 -8.52 4.69 -8.57
N VAL A 66 -8.64 3.97 -7.46
CA VAL A 66 -9.90 3.42 -6.95
C VAL A 66 -10.92 4.54 -6.74
N TRP A 67 -10.51 5.64 -6.14
CA TRP A 67 -11.39 6.80 -5.93
C TRP A 67 -11.85 7.45 -7.24
N VAL A 68 -10.96 7.58 -8.23
CA VAL A 68 -11.30 8.08 -9.58
C VAL A 68 -12.33 7.17 -10.25
N ILE A 69 -12.15 5.84 -10.19
CA ILE A 69 -13.11 4.87 -10.73
C ILE A 69 -14.47 5.00 -10.03
N GLN A 70 -14.48 5.06 -8.69
CA GLN A 70 -15.69 5.24 -7.89
C GLN A 70 -16.42 6.55 -8.21
N ARG A 71 -15.71 7.61 -8.62
CA ARG A 71 -16.34 8.87 -9.05
C ARG A 71 -16.90 8.79 -10.47
N GLN A 72 -16.26 8.08 -11.37
CA GLN A 72 -16.74 8.00 -12.76
C GLN A 72 -18.01 7.17 -12.92
N THR A 73 -18.20 6.16 -12.08
CA THR A 73 -19.46 5.40 -12.02
C THR A 73 -20.64 6.30 -11.65
N THR A 74 -20.43 7.32 -10.80
CA THR A 74 -21.46 8.33 -10.49
C THR A 74 -21.80 9.27 -11.65
N VAL A 75 -20.91 9.39 -12.64
CA VAL A 75 -21.08 10.24 -13.84
C VAL A 75 -21.58 9.41 -15.05
N GLY A 76 -21.75 8.09 -14.89
CA GLY A 76 -22.28 7.21 -15.94
C GLY A 76 -21.26 6.81 -17.01
N VAL A 77 -19.96 6.99 -16.78
CA VAL A 77 -18.88 6.64 -17.72
C VAL A 77 -18.06 5.49 -17.12
N THR A 78 -18.06 4.32 -17.76
CA THR A 78 -17.35 3.12 -17.28
C THR A 78 -16.12 2.75 -18.13
N ASP A 79 -15.47 3.72 -18.77
CA ASP A 79 -14.38 3.51 -19.74
C ASP A 79 -12.97 3.28 -19.14
N LEU A 80 -12.82 3.38 -17.80
CA LEU A 80 -11.49 3.27 -17.16
C LEU A 80 -11.14 1.87 -16.67
N CYS A 81 -12.13 1.01 -16.45
CA CYS A 81 -11.91 -0.41 -16.21
C CYS A 81 -12.14 -1.17 -17.52
N ALA A 82 -11.33 -2.17 -17.83
CA ALA A 82 -11.67 -3.05 -18.95
C ALA A 82 -13.04 -3.67 -18.65
N PRO A 83 -13.98 -3.74 -19.62
CA PRO A 83 -15.34 -4.24 -19.39
C PRO A 83 -15.37 -5.68 -18.85
N GLU A 84 -14.28 -6.42 -19.03
CA GLU A 84 -14.09 -7.80 -18.56
C GLU A 84 -13.26 -7.91 -17.27
N SER A 85 -12.75 -6.78 -16.77
CA SER A 85 -12.08 -6.74 -15.46
C SER A 85 -13.13 -6.55 -14.38
N GLY A 86 -13.28 -7.51 -13.47
CA GLY A 86 -14.27 -7.36 -12.38
C GLY A 86 -13.95 -6.29 -11.35
N CYS A 87 -12.92 -5.48 -11.59
CA CYS A 87 -12.79 -4.22 -10.87
C CYS A 87 -13.91 -3.23 -11.25
N ALA A 88 -14.43 -3.26 -12.48
CA ALA A 88 -15.59 -2.44 -12.88
C ALA A 88 -16.84 -2.82 -12.07
N VAL A 89 -17.08 -4.12 -11.89
CA VAL A 89 -18.25 -4.66 -11.18
C VAL A 89 -18.09 -4.47 -9.66
N ALA A 90 -16.89 -4.70 -9.12
CA ALA A 90 -16.62 -4.53 -7.69
C ALA A 90 -16.67 -3.07 -7.21
N LEU A 91 -16.29 -2.12 -8.06
CA LEU A 91 -16.23 -0.69 -7.71
C LEU A 91 -17.46 0.12 -8.17
N SER A 92 -18.36 -0.45 -8.98
CA SER A 92 -19.55 0.27 -9.46
C SER A 92 -20.76 0.16 -8.53
N ASP A 93 -20.83 -0.87 -7.68
CA ASP A 93 -21.91 -1.00 -6.71
C ASP A 93 -21.69 -0.03 -5.53
N SER A 94 -22.50 1.03 -5.48
CA SER A 94 -22.43 2.08 -4.47
C SER A 94 -22.80 1.60 -3.07
N ALA A 95 -23.53 0.48 -2.93
CA ALA A 95 -23.90 -0.07 -1.63
C ALA A 95 -22.71 -0.73 -0.90
N HIS A 96 -21.75 -1.28 -1.64
CA HIS A 96 -20.63 -2.06 -1.12
C HIS A 96 -19.30 -1.30 -1.09
N ASN A 97 -19.27 -0.07 -1.62
CA ASN A 97 -18.05 0.74 -1.71
C ASN A 97 -17.87 1.75 -0.57
N ILE A 98 -18.71 1.66 0.46
CA ILE A 98 -18.75 2.57 1.61
C ILE A 98 -18.30 1.80 2.85
N ILE A 99 -17.46 2.44 3.67
CA ILE A 99 -17.07 1.89 4.98
C ILE A 99 -18.27 2.02 5.92
N PRO A 100 -18.75 0.93 6.54
CA PRO A 100 -19.99 0.92 7.32
C PRO A 100 -19.97 1.87 8.53
N PHE A 101 -18.78 2.24 9.01
CA PHE A 101 -18.61 3.08 10.20
C PHE A 101 -18.43 4.57 9.90
N THR A 102 -17.97 4.95 8.69
CA THR A 102 -17.57 6.34 8.39
C THR A 102 -18.32 6.96 7.22
N ASN A 103 -19.13 6.17 6.49
CA ASN A 103 -19.79 6.58 5.25
C ASN A 103 -18.81 7.12 4.18
N LEU A 104 -17.50 6.89 4.33
CA LEU A 104 -16.48 7.25 3.37
C LEU A 104 -16.27 6.12 2.37
N GLY A 105 -16.06 6.48 1.11
CA GLY A 105 -15.60 5.53 0.09
C GLY A 105 -14.23 4.95 0.45
N TYR A 106 -14.01 3.66 0.20
CA TYR A 106 -12.73 3.01 0.49
C TYR A 106 -11.54 3.76 -0.13
N GLY A 107 -11.67 4.28 -1.36
CA GLY A 107 -10.60 5.03 -2.02
C GLY A 107 -10.10 6.22 -1.20
N ILE A 108 -11.00 7.12 -0.79
CA ILE A 108 -10.61 8.33 -0.03
C ILE A 108 -10.12 7.99 1.38
N PHE A 109 -10.69 6.95 2.00
CA PHE A 109 -10.23 6.48 3.30
C PHE A 109 -8.77 6.01 3.23
N PHE A 110 -8.43 5.16 2.27
CA PHE A 110 -7.05 4.66 2.12
C PHE A 110 -6.07 5.76 1.71
N ILE A 111 -6.49 6.76 0.92
CA ILE A 111 -5.66 7.95 0.64
C ILE A 111 -5.26 8.64 1.95
N LEU A 112 -6.24 8.92 2.82
CA LEU A 112 -5.98 9.56 4.11
C LEU A 112 -5.13 8.66 5.02
N TRP A 113 -5.44 7.37 5.06
CA TRP A 113 -4.72 6.38 5.86
C TRP A 113 -3.25 6.28 5.48
N PHE A 114 -2.97 6.10 4.19
CA PHE A 114 -1.59 6.04 3.68
C PHE A 114 -0.88 7.38 3.81
N SER A 115 -1.57 8.51 3.76
CA SER A 115 -0.96 9.82 4.00
C SER A 115 -0.47 9.96 5.45
N ILE A 116 -1.27 9.48 6.42
CA ILE A 116 -0.88 9.48 7.84
C ILE A 116 0.32 8.54 8.04
N ILE A 117 0.24 7.29 7.57
CA ILE A 117 1.35 6.34 7.72
C ILE A 117 2.59 6.82 6.97
N GLY A 118 2.42 7.42 5.79
CA GLY A 118 3.49 8.02 5.00
C GLY A 118 4.18 9.16 5.74
N PHE A 119 3.42 10.02 6.42
CA PHE A 119 3.98 11.07 7.26
C PHE A 119 4.81 10.49 8.42
N LEU A 120 4.35 9.41 9.07
CA LEU A 120 5.10 8.73 10.12
C LEU A 120 6.39 8.11 9.59
N ALA A 121 6.32 7.39 8.46
CA ALA A 121 7.48 6.79 7.81
C ALA A 121 8.50 7.85 7.35
N LEU A 122 8.03 8.96 6.79
CA LEU A 122 8.87 10.05 6.32
C LEU A 122 9.55 10.77 7.49
N SER A 123 8.84 10.95 8.61
CA SER A 123 9.40 11.54 9.83
C SER A 123 10.55 10.71 10.37
N LEU A 124 10.40 9.38 10.42
CA LEU A 124 11.47 8.45 10.81
C LEU A 124 12.63 8.40 9.81
N TYR A 125 12.34 8.59 8.52
CA TYR A 125 13.37 8.65 7.48
C TYR A 125 14.22 9.92 7.57
N LEU A 126 13.60 11.08 7.87
CA LEU A 126 14.29 12.36 7.97
C LEU A 126 15.06 12.53 9.29
N ASP A 127 14.50 12.02 10.40
CA ASP A 127 15.14 12.06 11.72
C ASP A 127 15.17 10.66 12.36
N PRO A 128 16.17 9.83 12.01
CA PRO A 128 16.30 8.49 12.58
C PRO A 128 16.71 8.50 14.07
N LYS A 129 17.14 9.65 14.61
CA LYS A 129 17.55 9.81 16.03
C LYS A 129 16.49 10.51 16.86
N LEU A 130 15.27 10.65 16.34
CA LEU A 130 14.17 11.29 17.04
C LEU A 130 13.96 10.64 18.42
N SER A 131 14.02 11.45 19.47
CA SER A 131 13.76 11.04 20.86
C SER A 131 12.29 10.60 20.99
N GLY A 132 12.01 9.33 20.70
CA GLY A 132 10.64 8.82 20.56
C GLY A 132 10.41 7.93 19.33
N GLY A 133 11.43 7.63 18.51
CA GLY A 133 11.32 6.79 17.31
C GLY A 133 10.56 5.47 17.53
N GLY A 134 10.81 4.78 18.64
CA GLY A 134 10.07 3.56 19.01
C GLY A 134 8.55 3.76 19.18
N ARG A 135 8.09 4.94 19.65
CA ARG A 135 6.65 5.25 19.71
C ARG A 135 6.05 5.46 18.32
N PHE A 136 6.80 6.11 17.42
CA PHE A 136 6.37 6.28 16.03
C PHE A 136 6.31 4.94 15.28
N LEU A 137 7.28 4.05 15.51
CA LEU A 137 7.27 2.68 14.97
C LEU A 137 6.08 1.89 15.52
N ALA A 138 5.83 1.93 16.83
CA ALA A 138 4.69 1.25 17.44
C ALA A 138 3.32 1.77 16.92
N ILE A 139 3.17 3.09 16.78
CA ILE A 139 1.96 3.71 16.20
C ILE A 139 1.83 3.34 14.72
N GLY A 140 2.91 3.42 13.94
CA GLY A 140 2.94 3.06 12.53
C GLY A 140 2.56 1.59 12.32
N ARG A 141 3.09 0.69 13.15
CA ARG A 141 2.74 -0.75 13.17
C ARG A 141 1.26 -0.96 13.48
N LEU A 142 0.73 -0.29 14.49
CA LEU A 142 -0.69 -0.41 14.87
C LEU A 142 -1.62 0.11 13.77
N MET A 143 -1.29 1.27 13.18
CA MET A 143 -2.03 1.84 12.05
C MET A 143 -1.94 0.93 10.81
N SER A 144 -0.78 0.37 10.52
CA SER A 144 -0.63 -0.53 9.37
C SER A 144 -1.38 -1.85 9.58
N LEU A 145 -1.45 -2.36 10.81
CA LEU A 145 -2.29 -3.51 11.15
C LEU A 145 -3.77 -3.21 10.93
N GLY A 146 -4.25 -2.08 11.44
CA GLY A 146 -5.63 -1.63 11.23
C GLY A 146 -5.98 -1.47 9.75
N GLY A 147 -5.09 -0.84 8.97
CA GLY A 147 -5.24 -0.70 7.52
C GLY A 147 -5.29 -2.04 6.79
N THR A 148 -4.45 -3.00 7.20
CA THR A 148 -4.43 -4.35 6.61
C THR A 148 -5.74 -5.10 6.88
N VAL A 149 -6.25 -5.05 8.12
CA VAL A 149 -7.53 -5.68 8.47
C VAL A 149 -8.67 -5.09 7.64
N ILE A 150 -8.74 -3.76 7.55
CA ILE A 150 -9.78 -3.08 6.75
C ILE A 150 -9.64 -3.44 5.27
N ALA A 151 -8.42 -3.51 4.73
CA ALA A 151 -8.18 -3.89 3.33
C ALA A 151 -8.59 -5.35 3.04
N VAL A 152 -8.35 -6.27 3.98
CA VAL A 152 -8.79 -7.67 3.85
C VAL A 152 -10.32 -7.76 3.91
N VAL A 153 -10.97 -7.04 4.84
CA VAL A 153 -12.43 -6.99 4.91
C VAL A 153 -13.03 -6.45 3.61
N MET A 154 -12.44 -5.38 3.07
CA MET A 154 -12.82 -4.85 1.76
C MET A 154 -12.68 -5.92 0.66
N LEU A 155 -11.54 -6.61 0.58
CA LEU A 155 -11.31 -7.67 -0.40
C LEU A 155 -12.33 -8.81 -0.28
N VAL A 156 -12.60 -9.28 0.95
CA VAL A 156 -13.57 -10.34 1.21
C VAL A 156 -14.98 -9.89 0.84
N SER A 157 -15.37 -8.67 1.19
CA SER A 157 -16.69 -8.13 0.82
C SER A 157 -16.86 -8.05 -0.69
N GLN A 158 -15.82 -7.69 -1.43
CA GLN A 158 -15.86 -7.68 -2.89
C GLN A 158 -15.86 -9.09 -3.51
N LEU A 159 -15.19 -10.07 -2.90
CA LEU A 159 -15.21 -11.45 -3.40
C LEU A 159 -16.54 -12.16 -3.12
N ALA A 160 -17.20 -11.86 -1.99
CA ALA A 160 -18.36 -12.62 -1.52
C ALA A 160 -19.72 -12.02 -1.87
N LEU A 161 -19.82 -10.71 -2.17
CA LEU A 161 -21.12 -10.02 -2.33
C LEU A 161 -21.44 -9.58 -3.78
N ILE A 162 -20.60 -9.92 -4.77
CA ILE A 162 -20.88 -9.58 -6.18
C ILE A 162 -21.67 -10.70 -6.87
N GLU A 163 -22.87 -10.37 -7.34
CA GLU A 163 -23.68 -11.25 -8.19
C GLU A 163 -23.03 -11.40 -9.58
N GLY A 164 -22.43 -12.56 -9.85
CA GLY A 164 -21.78 -12.87 -11.14
C GLY A 164 -20.54 -13.77 -11.08
N GLY A 165 -20.05 -14.11 -9.88
CA GLY A 165 -18.88 -14.97 -9.66
C GLY A 165 -17.71 -14.22 -9.01
N PRO A 166 -16.72 -14.91 -8.42
CA PRO A 166 -15.62 -14.26 -7.71
C PRO A 166 -14.68 -13.58 -8.70
N VAL A 167 -14.87 -12.29 -8.92
CA VAL A 167 -13.94 -11.53 -9.77
C VAL A 167 -12.90 -10.82 -8.92
N ILE A 168 -11.65 -11.20 -9.12
CA ILE A 168 -10.52 -10.65 -8.38
C ILE A 168 -10.19 -9.26 -8.94
N CYS A 169 -10.41 -8.19 -8.18
CA CYS A 169 -9.87 -6.89 -8.55
C CYS A 169 -8.37 -6.82 -8.20
N LEU A 170 -7.53 -6.69 -9.23
CA LEU A 170 -6.08 -6.56 -9.10
C LEU A 170 -5.66 -5.31 -8.31
N LEU A 171 -6.38 -4.19 -8.44
CA LEU A 171 -6.13 -2.98 -7.65
C LEU A 171 -6.34 -3.24 -6.15
N CYS A 172 -7.42 -3.92 -5.79
CA CYS A 172 -7.70 -4.27 -4.40
C CYS A 172 -6.66 -5.25 -3.83
N LEU A 173 -6.17 -6.19 -4.65
CA LEU A 173 -5.05 -7.04 -4.26
C LEU A 173 -3.76 -6.25 -4.01
N ILE A 174 -3.41 -5.31 -4.89
CA ILE A 174 -2.22 -4.46 -4.71
C ILE A 174 -2.38 -3.60 -3.45
N LEU A 175 -3.59 -3.11 -3.16
CA LEU A 175 -3.89 -2.35 -1.95
C LEU A 175 -3.69 -3.18 -0.67
N VAL A 176 -4.18 -4.43 -0.66
CA VAL A 176 -3.96 -5.38 0.45
C VAL A 176 -2.48 -5.71 0.57
N ALA A 177 -1.79 -5.98 -0.55
CA ALA A 177 -0.36 -6.27 -0.56
C ALA A 177 0.48 -5.09 -0.04
N SER A 178 0.16 -3.86 -0.45
CA SER A 178 0.81 -2.64 0.03
C SER A 178 0.65 -2.49 1.55
N ASN A 179 -0.57 -2.64 2.09
CA ASN A 179 -0.80 -2.59 3.54
C ASN A 179 -0.05 -3.71 4.28
N ALA A 180 -0.09 -4.93 3.77
CA ALA A 180 0.56 -6.08 4.39
C ALA A 180 2.09 -5.94 4.40
N ILE A 181 2.68 -5.44 3.32
CA ILE A 181 4.13 -5.19 3.22
C ILE A 181 4.54 -4.04 4.14
N THR A 182 3.78 -2.94 4.14
CA THR A 182 4.01 -1.82 5.06
C THR A 182 3.93 -2.29 6.52
N PHE A 183 2.98 -3.17 6.86
CA PHE A 183 2.87 -3.75 8.20
C PHE A 183 4.08 -4.62 8.54
N ALA A 184 4.47 -5.52 7.63
CA ALA A 184 5.62 -6.40 7.83
C ALA A 184 6.93 -5.61 8.01
N LEU A 185 7.10 -4.50 7.28
CA LEU A 185 8.26 -3.62 7.43
C LEU A 185 8.23 -2.88 8.76
N PHE A 186 7.11 -2.26 9.15
CA PHE A 186 6.99 -1.62 10.46
C PHE A 186 7.19 -2.58 11.63
N HIS A 187 6.67 -3.81 11.52
CA HIS A 187 6.84 -4.83 12.54
C HIS A 187 8.32 -5.22 12.69
N LYS A 188 9.01 -5.47 11.58
CA LYS A 188 10.44 -5.79 11.61
C LYS A 188 11.30 -4.63 12.14
N MET A 189 11.01 -3.40 11.73
CA MET A 189 11.73 -2.22 12.22
C MET A 189 11.52 -2.00 13.73
N ASP A 190 10.33 -2.29 14.25
CA ASP A 190 10.03 -2.22 15.68
C ASP A 190 10.77 -3.31 16.48
N GLU A 191 10.88 -4.53 15.93
CA GLU A 191 11.72 -5.60 16.49
C GLU A 191 13.20 -5.17 16.51
N ASP A 192 13.75 -4.70 15.39
CA ASP A 192 15.14 -4.26 15.25
C ASP A 192 15.48 -3.07 16.17
N TRP A 193 14.51 -2.17 16.39
CA TRP A 193 14.61 -1.08 17.34
C TRP A 193 14.69 -1.58 18.80
N SER A 194 13.89 -2.60 19.14
CA SER A 194 13.90 -3.19 20.48
C SER A 194 15.19 -3.97 20.80
N SER A 195 15.85 -4.52 19.77
CA SER A 195 17.10 -5.28 19.91
C SER A 195 18.38 -4.47 19.77
N ASN A 196 18.32 -3.13 19.68
CA ASN A 196 19.46 -2.23 19.39
C ASN A 196 20.22 -2.58 18.09
N SER A 197 19.61 -3.32 17.16
CA SER A 197 20.21 -3.69 15.85
C SER A 197 19.88 -2.69 14.74
N PHE A 198 19.09 -1.65 15.05
CA PHE A 198 18.68 -0.64 14.07
C PHE A 198 19.82 0.29 13.61
N GLU A 199 20.87 0.45 14.44
CA GLU A 199 22.06 1.28 14.15
C GLU A 199 23.25 0.50 13.55
N SER A 200 23.18 -0.84 13.46
CA SER A 200 24.23 -1.70 12.89
C SER A 200 24.00 -2.02 11.41
#